data_AF-A0A831PPM4-F1
#
_entry.id   AF-A0A831PPM4-F1
#
_cell.length_a   1.000
_cell.length_b   1.000
_cell.length_c   1.000
_cell.angle_alpha   90.00
_cell.angle_beta   90.00
_cell.angle_gamma   90.00
#
_symmetry.space_group_name_H-M   'P 1'
#
loop_
_entity.id
_entity.type
_entity.pdbx_description
1 polymer ?
#
loop_
_entity_poly.entity_id
_entity_poly.type
_entity_poly.pdbx_seq_one_letter_code
_entity_poly.pdbx_strand_id
1 'polypeptide(L)'
;MLSVDGSRIGIIGLGYVGLPLAVEFGRHFPTVGFDIKEERVAELRSGVDSTLEVNSDELASAAHLRFTTLVDELSDCNVYIVGVPTPVTKHKWPDLRPLESASRTIGKVLKRGDVVVFESTVYPGATEEVCVPVMENISGLRFNQDFFVGYSPERINPGDREHTLTSIRKITSGSTPDA
;
A
#
# COMPACT_ATOMS: atom_id res chain seq x y z
N MET A 1 13.40 9.34 14.82
CA MET A 1 12.03 8.80 14.91
C MET A 1 11.16 9.53 13.91
N LEU A 2 10.45 8.80 13.05
CA LEU A 2 9.41 9.36 12.20
C LEU A 2 8.28 9.87 13.10
N SER A 3 7.93 11.15 12.99
CA SER A 3 6.75 11.69 13.65
C SER A 3 5.52 11.36 12.80
N VAL A 4 4.45 10.90 13.45
CA VAL A 4 3.16 10.61 12.80
C VAL A 4 2.61 11.85 12.08
N ASP A 5 2.83 13.04 12.64
CA ASP A 5 2.35 14.32 12.08
C ASP A 5 2.98 14.66 10.72
N GLY A 6 4.12 14.04 10.38
CA GLY A 6 4.83 14.25 9.12
C GLY A 6 4.54 13.21 8.04
N SER A 7 3.62 12.27 8.29
CA SER A 7 3.33 11.16 7.39
C SER A 7 2.59 11.62 6.12
N ARG A 8 3.14 11.23 4.97
CA ARG A 8 2.53 11.39 3.64
C ARG A 8 2.50 10.01 3.00
N ILE A 9 1.30 9.50 2.81
CA ILE A 9 1.05 8.07 2.61
C ILE A 9 0.87 7.79 1.12
N GLY A 10 1.58 6.81 0.59
CA GLY A 10 1.39 6.28 -0.75
C GLY A 10 0.77 4.88 -0.68
N ILE A 11 -0.43 4.69 -1.22
CA ILE A 11 -1.07 3.38 -1.29
C ILE A 11 -0.85 2.79 -2.68
N ILE A 12 -0.27 1.60 -2.76
CA ILE A 12 0.05 0.92 -4.02
C ILE A 12 -0.92 -0.24 -4.25
N GLY A 13 -1.76 -0.09 -5.28
CA GLY A 13 -2.85 -1.00 -5.64
C GLY A 13 -4.18 -0.55 -5.01
N LEU A 14 -5.16 -0.20 -5.86
CA LEU A 14 -6.46 0.33 -5.43
C LEU A 14 -7.59 -0.70 -5.61
N GLY A 15 -7.29 -1.93 -5.21
CA GLY A 15 -8.27 -3.01 -5.12
C GLY A 15 -9.01 -3.02 -3.78
N TYR A 16 -9.55 -4.17 -3.40
CA TYR A 16 -10.39 -4.31 -2.21
C TYR A 16 -9.66 -4.09 -0.89
N VAL A 17 -8.33 -4.25 -0.84
CA VAL A 17 -7.53 -3.94 0.35
C VAL A 17 -7.09 -2.48 0.33
N GLY A 18 -6.44 -2.06 -0.76
CA GLY A 18 -5.79 -0.76 -0.81
C GLY A 18 -6.76 0.42 -0.88
N LEU A 19 -7.92 0.29 -1.55
CA LEU A 19 -8.85 1.42 -1.65
C LEU A 19 -9.43 1.82 -0.28
N PRO A 20 -9.97 0.91 0.55
CA PRO A 20 -10.43 1.25 1.89
C PRO A 20 -9.33 1.91 2.75
N LEU A 21 -8.09 1.41 2.68
CA LEU A 21 -6.94 2.02 3.36
C LEU A 21 -6.68 3.45 2.85
N ALA A 22 -6.70 3.65 1.53
CA ALA A 22 -6.48 4.97 0.92
C ALA A 22 -7.54 5.98 1.36
N VAL A 23 -8.80 5.56 1.42
CA VAL A 23 -9.90 6.40 1.90
C VAL A 23 -9.75 6.73 3.37
N GLU A 24 -9.50 5.73 4.22
CA GLU A 24 -9.40 5.95 5.66
C GLU A 24 -8.20 6.82 6.02
N PHE A 25 -7.02 6.55 5.46
CA PHE A 25 -5.86 7.42 5.65
C PHE A 25 -6.08 8.81 5.03
N GLY A 26 -6.75 8.89 3.87
CA GLY A 26 -7.09 10.14 3.20
C GLY A 26 -8.05 11.06 3.97
N ARG A 27 -8.71 10.57 5.03
CA ARG A 27 -9.47 11.41 5.97
C ARG A 27 -8.57 12.17 6.94
N HIS A 28 -7.34 11.70 7.15
CA HIS A 28 -6.46 12.17 8.23
C HIS A 28 -5.10 12.68 7.75
N PHE A 29 -4.56 12.12 6.66
CA PHE A 29 -3.21 12.38 6.17
C PHE A 29 -3.18 12.65 4.67
N PRO A 30 -2.23 13.47 4.16
CA PRO A 30 -1.95 13.56 2.74
C PRO A 30 -1.70 12.16 2.15
N THR A 31 -2.58 11.71 1.27
CA THR A 31 -2.59 10.34 0.76
C THR A 31 -2.65 10.31 -0.75
N VAL A 32 -1.79 9.50 -1.36
CA VAL A 32 -1.72 9.26 -2.79
C VAL A 32 -2.09 7.80 -3.06
N GLY A 33 -3.25 7.59 -3.67
CA GLY A 33 -3.65 6.28 -4.16
C GLY A 33 -3.09 6.04 -5.56
N PHE A 34 -2.24 5.03 -5.72
CA PHE A 34 -1.63 4.65 -6.99
C PHE A 34 -2.17 3.31 -7.49
N ASP A 35 -2.57 3.26 -8.75
CA ASP A 35 -2.83 2.01 -9.47
C ASP A 35 -2.20 2.07 -10.87
N ILE A 36 -1.84 0.91 -11.42
CA ILE A 36 -1.30 0.82 -12.79
C ILE A 36 -2.39 0.93 -13.85
N LYS A 37 -3.66 0.74 -13.48
CA LYS A 37 -4.80 0.77 -14.39
C LYS A 37 -5.38 2.19 -14.48
N GLU A 38 -5.20 2.83 -15.62
CA GLU A 38 -5.76 4.17 -15.90
C GLU A 38 -7.28 4.20 -15.75
N GLU A 39 -7.98 3.17 -16.23
CA GLU A 39 -9.42 3.02 -16.08
C GLU A 39 -9.86 3.02 -14.61
N ARG A 40 -9.11 2.34 -13.74
CA ARG A 40 -9.39 2.28 -12.29
C ARG A 40 -9.20 3.65 -11.64
N VAL A 41 -8.12 4.34 -11.97
CA VAL A 41 -7.86 5.68 -11.43
C VAL A 41 -8.89 6.70 -11.93
N ALA A 42 -9.28 6.63 -13.21
CA ALA A 42 -10.31 7.50 -13.78
C ALA A 42 -11.68 7.27 -13.12
N GLU A 43 -12.04 6.01 -12.89
CA GLU A 43 -13.24 5.61 -12.18
C GLU A 43 -13.30 6.23 -10.77
N LEU A 44 -12.25 6.02 -9.96
CA LEU A 44 -12.18 6.53 -8.59
C LEU A 44 -12.16 8.07 -8.53
N ARG A 45 -11.50 8.73 -9.50
CA ARG A 45 -11.57 10.20 -9.64
C ARG A 45 -12.97 10.71 -9.97
N SER A 46 -13.83 9.88 -10.57
CA SER A 46 -15.23 10.22 -10.81
C SER A 46 -16.14 9.91 -9.62
N GLY A 47 -15.59 9.46 -8.49
CA GLY A 47 -16.33 9.18 -7.25
C GLY A 47 -17.07 7.84 -7.26
N VAL A 48 -16.68 6.91 -8.14
CA VAL A 48 -17.30 5.60 -8.30
C VAL A 48 -16.30 4.51 -7.94
N ASP A 49 -16.76 3.47 -7.24
CA ASP A 49 -16.00 2.25 -6.96
C ASP A 49 -16.77 1.00 -7.39
N SER A 50 -16.31 0.35 -8.46
CA SER A 50 -16.83 -0.93 -8.96
C SER A 50 -16.55 -2.11 -8.06
N THR A 51 -15.62 -2.01 -7.09
CA THR A 51 -15.39 -3.08 -6.12
C THR A 51 -16.46 -3.13 -5.03
N LEU A 52 -17.23 -2.05 -4.88
CA LEU A 52 -18.28 -1.88 -3.86
C LEU A 52 -17.75 -1.94 -2.42
N GLU A 53 -16.44 -1.74 -2.24
CA GLU A 53 -15.79 -1.74 -0.93
C GLU A 53 -15.93 -0.36 -0.27
N VAL A 54 -16.03 0.69 -1.09
CA VAL A 54 -16.20 2.06 -0.62
C VAL A 54 -17.30 2.75 -1.42
N ASN A 55 -18.23 3.42 -0.75
CA ASN A 55 -19.28 4.18 -1.43
C ASN A 55 -18.83 5.61 -1.80
N SER A 56 -19.64 6.32 -2.60
CA SER A 56 -19.32 7.68 -3.07
C SER A 56 -19.13 8.69 -1.94
N ASP A 57 -19.90 8.56 -0.86
CA ASP A 57 -19.81 9.48 0.29
C ASP A 57 -18.53 9.24 1.08
N GLU A 58 -18.12 7.98 1.21
CA GLU A 58 -16.85 7.62 1.82
C GLU A 58 -15.66 8.10 0.97
N LEU A 59 -15.70 7.92 -0.35
CA LEU A 59 -14.69 8.49 -1.25
C LEU A 59 -14.61 10.02 -1.11
N ALA A 60 -15.76 10.71 -1.09
CA ALA A 60 -15.82 12.15 -0.93
C ALA A 60 -15.33 12.64 0.45
N SER A 61 -15.45 11.81 1.48
CA SER A 61 -14.99 12.15 2.84
C SER A 61 -13.45 12.16 2.98
N ALA A 62 -12.72 11.52 2.08
CA ALA A 62 -11.26 11.46 2.10
C ALA A 62 -10.63 12.73 1.49
N ALA A 63 -10.76 13.86 2.20
CA ALA A 63 -10.38 15.19 1.72
C ALA A 63 -8.89 15.35 1.33
N HIS A 64 -8.02 14.47 1.82
CA HIS A 64 -6.59 14.49 1.55
C HIS A 64 -6.13 13.40 0.57
N LEU A 65 -7.08 12.66 -0.01
CA LEU A 65 -6.81 11.60 -0.97
C LEU A 65 -6.82 12.13 -2.41
N ARG A 66 -5.78 11.77 -3.16
CA ARG A 66 -5.74 11.90 -4.61
C ARG A 66 -5.34 10.60 -5.26
N PHE A 67 -5.86 10.32 -6.44
CA PHE A 67 -5.54 9.11 -7.21
C PHE A 67 -4.62 9.42 -8.37
N THR A 68 -3.73 8.50 -8.73
CA THR A 68 -2.79 8.68 -9.84
C THR A 68 -2.31 7.36 -10.44
N THR A 69 -1.85 7.42 -11.69
CA THR A 69 -1.08 6.35 -12.35
C THR A 69 0.38 6.75 -12.54
N LEU A 70 0.78 7.95 -12.11
CA LEU A 70 2.12 8.50 -12.31
C LEU A 70 2.98 8.18 -11.10
N VAL A 71 4.07 7.45 -11.33
CA VAL A 71 5.01 7.04 -10.27
C VAL A 71 5.66 8.26 -9.61
N ASP A 72 5.98 9.30 -10.37
CA ASP A 72 6.65 10.50 -9.85
C ASP A 72 5.83 11.22 -8.77
N GLU A 73 4.50 11.09 -8.82
CA GLU A 73 3.62 11.67 -7.82
C GLU A 73 3.65 10.94 -6.46
N LEU A 74 4.28 9.76 -6.39
CA LEU A 74 4.57 9.07 -5.13
C LEU A 74 5.83 9.60 -4.45
N SER A 75 6.66 10.40 -5.15
CA SER A 75 7.94 10.87 -4.61
C SER A 75 7.78 11.78 -3.40
N ASP A 76 6.63 12.42 -3.21
CA ASP A 76 6.38 13.23 -2.02
C ASP A 76 6.04 12.38 -0.78
N CYS A 77 5.70 11.10 -0.93
CA CYS A 77 5.38 10.20 0.18
C CYS A 77 6.63 9.80 0.98
N ASN A 78 6.41 9.37 2.22
CA ASN A 78 7.45 8.79 3.10
C ASN A 78 7.01 7.50 3.79
N VAL A 79 5.72 7.16 3.68
CA VAL A 79 5.16 5.86 4.09
C VAL A 79 4.45 5.28 2.89
N TYR A 80 4.80 4.05 2.51
CA TYR A 80 4.19 3.34 1.40
C TYR A 80 3.48 2.09 1.91
N ILE A 81 2.23 1.87 1.51
CA ILE A 81 1.45 0.69 1.89
C ILE A 81 1.08 -0.09 0.63
N VAL A 82 1.46 -1.36 0.58
CA VAL A 82 1.33 -2.22 -0.60
C VAL A 82 0.14 -3.18 -0.42
N GLY A 83 -0.91 -2.96 -1.22
CA GLY A 83 -2.15 -3.73 -1.25
C GLY A 83 -2.43 -4.39 -2.60
N VAL A 84 -1.40 -4.91 -3.27
CA VAL A 84 -1.52 -5.56 -4.59
C VAL A 84 -1.94 -7.03 -4.46
N PRO A 85 -2.59 -7.62 -5.48
CA PRO A 85 -3.02 -9.01 -5.40
C PRO A 85 -1.83 -9.98 -5.38
N THR A 86 -1.99 -11.11 -4.68
CA THR A 86 -1.06 -12.25 -4.70
C THR A 86 -1.78 -13.49 -5.24
N PRO A 87 -2.08 -13.52 -6.55
CA PRO A 87 -2.80 -14.65 -7.13
C PRO A 87 -1.98 -15.93 -7.04
N VAL A 88 -2.64 -17.07 -7.18
CA VAL A 88 -1.97 -18.37 -7.28
C VAL A 88 -1.95 -18.84 -8.72
N THR A 89 -0.84 -19.43 -9.14
CA THR A 89 -0.69 -20.05 -10.46
C THR A 89 -1.52 -21.34 -10.55
N LYS A 90 -1.64 -21.90 -11.77
CA LYS A 90 -2.28 -23.21 -12.02
C LYS A 90 -1.71 -24.36 -11.18
N HIS A 91 -0.47 -24.22 -10.70
CA HIS A 91 0.22 -25.19 -9.87
C HIS A 91 0.09 -24.91 -8.36
N LYS A 92 -0.76 -23.94 -7.97
CA LYS A 92 -0.96 -23.47 -6.59
C LYS A 92 0.27 -22.80 -5.96
N TRP A 93 1.18 -22.29 -6.78
CA TRP A 93 2.29 -21.46 -6.32
C TRP A 93 1.86 -19.99 -6.27
N PRO A 94 2.27 -19.22 -5.25
CA PRO A 94 2.08 -17.78 -5.24
C PRO A 94 2.73 -17.14 -6.47
N ASP A 95 2.00 -16.27 -7.14
CA ASP A 95 2.51 -15.41 -8.20
C ASP A 95 2.87 -14.04 -7.61
N LEU A 96 4.17 -13.81 -7.42
CA LEU A 96 4.70 -12.62 -6.77
C LEU A 96 4.96 -11.47 -7.75
N ARG A 97 4.68 -11.63 -9.05
CA ARG A 97 4.92 -10.57 -10.05
C ARG A 97 4.26 -9.24 -9.69
N PRO A 98 3.03 -9.18 -9.12
CA PRO A 98 2.45 -7.91 -8.67
C PRO A 98 3.25 -7.26 -7.53
N LEU A 99 3.71 -8.06 -6.55
CA LEU A 99 4.52 -7.58 -5.43
C LEU A 99 5.88 -7.06 -5.88
N GLU A 100 6.55 -7.80 -6.76
CA GLU A 100 7.80 -7.33 -7.36
C GLU A 100 7.58 -6.03 -8.15
N SER A 101 6.47 -5.92 -8.89
CA SER A 101 6.14 -4.70 -9.64
C SER A 101 5.88 -3.50 -8.72
N ALA A 102 5.17 -3.71 -7.61
CA ALA A 102 4.98 -2.69 -6.58
C ALA A 102 6.32 -2.28 -5.96
N SER A 103 7.17 -3.26 -5.63
CA SER A 103 8.52 -3.02 -5.09
C SER A 103 9.40 -2.25 -6.07
N ARG A 104 9.32 -2.55 -7.38
CA ARG A 104 10.01 -1.77 -8.43
C ARG A 104 9.51 -0.34 -8.53
N THR A 105 8.21 -0.14 -8.34
CA THR A 105 7.59 1.20 -8.37
C THR A 105 8.08 2.03 -7.20
N ILE A 106 8.02 1.47 -5.99
CA ILE A 106 8.48 2.14 -4.77
C ILE A 106 9.99 2.41 -4.84
N GLY A 107 10.80 1.43 -5.28
CA GLY A 107 12.25 1.60 -5.37
C GLY A 107 12.71 2.79 -6.22
N LYS A 108 11.90 3.25 -7.18
CA LYS A 108 12.21 4.44 -8.00
C LYS A 108 12.05 5.77 -7.25
N VAL A 109 11.22 5.79 -6.21
CA VAL A 109 10.85 7.01 -5.46
C VAL A 109 11.30 6.97 -4.00
N LEU A 110 11.80 5.82 -3.54
CA LEU A 110 12.22 5.57 -2.18
C LEU A 110 13.37 6.49 -1.75
N LYS A 111 13.25 7.07 -0.55
CA LYS A 111 14.22 7.97 0.05
C LYS A 111 14.70 7.44 1.40
N ARG A 112 15.80 8.04 1.87
CA ARG A 112 16.34 7.74 3.21
C ARG A 112 15.31 8.12 4.28
N GLY A 113 15.01 7.17 5.17
CA GLY A 113 14.05 7.29 6.25
C GLY A 113 12.64 6.81 5.91
N ASP A 114 12.38 6.40 4.67
CA ASP A 114 11.05 5.94 4.26
C ASP A 114 10.71 4.56 4.85
N VAL A 115 9.40 4.31 5.01
CA VAL A 115 8.85 3.04 5.49
C VAL A 115 7.95 2.41 4.44
N VAL A 116 8.12 1.12 4.20
CA VAL A 116 7.28 0.34 3.27
C VAL A 116 6.55 -0.78 4.02
N VAL A 117 5.23 -0.71 4.09
CA VAL A 117 4.38 -1.70 4.76
C VAL A 117 3.69 -2.58 3.72
N PHE A 118 3.78 -3.89 3.88
CA PHE A 118 3.10 -4.86 3.03
C PHE A 118 1.83 -5.36 3.70
N GLU A 119 0.71 -5.26 2.99
CA GLU A 119 -0.61 -5.78 3.41
C GLU A 119 -1.02 -7.03 2.64
N SER A 120 -0.48 -7.20 1.42
CA SER A 120 -0.69 -8.37 0.58
C SER A 120 -0.33 -9.67 1.31
N THR A 121 -1.22 -10.66 1.26
CA THR A 121 -0.97 -11.97 1.86
C THR A 121 0.19 -12.69 1.17
N VAL A 122 1.22 -13.03 1.94
CA VAL A 122 2.42 -13.73 1.47
C VAL A 122 2.85 -14.83 2.45
N TYR A 123 3.78 -15.67 2.01
CA TYR A 123 4.45 -16.62 2.91
C TYR A 123 5.50 -15.90 3.78
N PRO A 124 5.85 -16.44 4.96
CA PRO A 124 6.88 -15.85 5.82
C PRO A 124 8.23 -15.73 5.10
N GLY A 125 8.83 -14.53 5.11
CA GLY A 125 10.10 -14.25 4.44
C GLY A 125 9.96 -13.64 3.05
N ALA A 126 8.78 -13.66 2.41
CA ALA A 126 8.62 -13.10 1.07
C ALA A 126 8.94 -11.59 0.98
N THR A 127 8.67 -10.84 2.05
CA THR A 127 9.02 -9.40 2.12
C THR A 127 10.54 -9.22 2.03
N GLU A 128 11.29 -9.94 2.86
CA GLU A 128 12.74 -9.84 2.97
C GLU A 128 13.49 -10.53 1.81
N GLU A 129 12.97 -11.65 1.30
CA GLU A 129 13.60 -12.48 0.27
C GLU A 129 13.31 -11.99 -1.15
N VAL A 130 12.18 -11.31 -1.38
CA VAL A 130 11.71 -10.93 -2.72
C VAL A 130 11.57 -9.42 -2.87
N CYS A 131 10.85 -8.77 -1.96
CA CYS A 131 10.51 -7.36 -2.13
C CYS A 131 11.69 -6.43 -1.79
N VAL A 132 12.37 -6.69 -0.67
CA VAL A 132 13.54 -5.90 -0.23
C VAL A 132 14.67 -5.88 -1.28
N PRO A 133 15.14 -7.01 -1.84
CA PRO A 133 16.22 -6.99 -2.83
C PRO A 133 15.89 -6.17 -4.08
N VAL A 134 14.62 -6.17 -4.49
CA VAL A 134 14.14 -5.37 -5.62
C VAL A 134 14.23 -3.87 -5.30
N MET A 135 13.81 -3.46 -4.10
CA MET A 135 13.88 -2.06 -3.66
C MET A 135 15.32 -1.59 -3.48
N GLU A 136 16.20 -2.38 -2.86
CA GLU A 136 17.62 -2.06 -2.71
C GLU A 136 18.30 -1.88 -4.08
N ASN A 137 18.06 -2.81 -5.00
CA ASN A 137 18.69 -2.78 -6.33
C ASN A 137 18.32 -1.54 -7.16
N ILE A 138 17.08 -1.05 -7.03
CA ILE A 138 16.60 0.10 -7.82
C ILE A 138 16.96 1.42 -7.14
N SER A 139 16.78 1.51 -5.82
CA SER A 139 17.00 2.76 -5.08
C SER A 139 18.49 3.00 -4.76
N GLY A 140 19.29 1.95 -4.71
CA GLY A 140 20.66 1.98 -4.17
C GLY A 140 20.72 2.18 -2.64
N LEU A 141 19.57 2.17 -1.95
CA LEU A 141 19.45 2.28 -0.50
C LEU A 141 19.59 0.91 0.16
N ARG A 142 19.97 0.91 1.43
CA ARG A 142 20.13 -0.31 2.23
C ARG A 142 18.98 -0.52 3.22
N PHE A 143 18.45 -1.73 3.24
CA PHE A 143 17.42 -2.15 4.17
C PHE A 143 17.91 -2.06 5.63
N ASN A 144 17.03 -1.60 6.54
CA ASN A 144 17.29 -1.37 7.96
C ASN A 144 18.41 -0.37 8.29
N GLN A 145 18.85 0.39 7.30
CA GLN A 145 19.84 1.47 7.45
C GLN A 145 19.30 2.76 6.85
N ASP A 146 18.86 2.67 5.59
CA ASP A 146 18.39 3.78 4.81
C ASP A 146 16.86 3.77 4.67
N PHE A 147 16.22 2.60 4.63
CA PHE A 147 14.76 2.48 4.64
C PHE A 147 14.34 1.27 5.48
N PHE A 148 13.07 1.24 5.86
CA PHE A 148 12.53 0.21 6.75
C PHE A 148 11.31 -0.44 6.11
N VAL A 149 11.03 -1.68 6.51
CA VAL A 149 9.83 -2.38 6.04
C VAL A 149 8.99 -2.85 7.22
N GLY A 150 7.69 -2.92 6.99
CA GLY A 150 6.74 -3.51 7.90
C GLY A 150 5.82 -4.49 7.19
N TYR A 151 5.11 -5.27 7.99
CA TYR A 151 4.06 -6.14 7.52
C TYR A 151 2.84 -5.92 8.40
N SER A 152 1.69 -5.70 7.78
CA SER A 152 0.40 -5.66 8.46
C SER A 152 -0.55 -6.48 7.63
N PRO A 153 -0.78 -7.77 7.92
CA PRO A 153 -1.64 -8.58 7.07
C PRO A 153 -3.07 -8.06 7.14
N GLU A 154 -3.69 -7.87 5.98
CA GLU A 154 -5.10 -7.53 5.93
C GLU A 154 -5.96 -8.70 6.45
N ARG A 155 -7.06 -8.37 7.15
CA ARG A 155 -7.97 -9.32 7.79
C ARG A 155 -9.45 -9.02 7.55
N ILE A 156 -9.77 -8.02 6.73
CA ILE A 156 -11.13 -7.71 6.30
C ILE A 156 -11.68 -8.85 5.43
N ASN A 157 -12.95 -9.19 5.67
CA ASN A 157 -13.73 -10.02 4.78
C ASN A 157 -14.55 -9.11 3.85
N PRO A 158 -14.48 -9.28 2.52
CA PRO A 158 -15.31 -8.52 1.59
C PRO A 158 -16.80 -8.62 1.95
N GLY A 159 -17.46 -7.48 2.09
CA GLY A 159 -18.88 -7.39 2.45
C GLY A 159 -19.22 -7.59 3.93
N ASP A 160 -18.25 -7.82 4.82
CA ASP A 160 -18.47 -7.85 6.27
C ASP A 160 -18.62 -6.43 6.83
N ARG A 161 -19.81 -6.11 7.33
CA ARG A 161 -20.16 -4.79 7.87
C ARG A 161 -19.96 -4.66 9.38
N GLU A 162 -19.69 -5.76 10.07
CA GLU A 162 -19.44 -5.75 11.52
C GLU A 162 -17.94 -5.60 11.81
N HIS A 163 -17.10 -6.34 11.08
CA HIS A 163 -15.64 -6.31 11.21
C HIS A 163 -15.01 -5.47 10.11
N THR A 164 -15.30 -4.17 10.15
CA THR A 164 -14.76 -3.17 9.22
C THR A 164 -13.27 -2.91 9.45
N LEU A 165 -12.62 -2.26 8.47
CA LEU A 165 -11.24 -1.80 8.56
C LEU A 165 -10.94 -1.03 9.86
N THR A 166 -11.87 -0.20 10.33
CA THR A 166 -11.67 0.68 11.49
C THR A 166 -11.95 0.01 12.82
N SER A 167 -12.69 -1.11 12.84
CA SER A 167 -13.03 -1.85 14.07
C SER A 167 -12.15 -3.08 14.29
N ILE A 168 -11.53 -3.62 13.24
CA ILE A 168 -10.73 -4.83 13.33
C ILE A 168 -9.37 -4.59 14.02
N ARG A 169 -9.00 -5.50 14.92
CA ARG A 169 -7.66 -5.47 15.52
C ARG A 169 -6.61 -5.87 14.47
N LYS A 170 -5.81 -4.90 14.03
CA LYS A 170 -4.67 -5.10 13.14
C LYS A 170 -3.49 -5.74 13.88
N ILE A 171 -2.78 -6.60 13.16
CA ILE A 171 -1.44 -7.07 13.55
C ILE A 171 -0.46 -6.23 12.73
N THR A 172 0.60 -5.75 13.38
CA THR A 172 1.68 -5.00 12.72
C THR A 172 3.01 -5.56 13.17
N SER A 173 4.00 -5.52 12.29
CA SER A 173 5.40 -5.81 12.61
C SER A 173 6.31 -4.88 11.83
N GLY A 174 7.32 -4.33 12.48
CA GLY A 174 8.40 -3.59 11.85
C GLY A 174 9.68 -4.40 11.76
N SER A 175 10.54 -4.05 10.81
CA SER A 175 11.84 -4.70 10.60
C SER A 175 12.90 -4.31 11.64
N THR A 176 12.63 -3.30 12.47
CA THR A 176 13.43 -2.89 13.62
C THR A 176 12.52 -2.49 14.79
N PRO A 177 13.01 -2.43 16.04
CA PRO A 177 12.19 -1.97 17.17
C PRO A 177 11.66 -0.53 17.05
N ASP A 178 12.35 0.33 16.30
CA ASP A 178 11.97 1.74 16.11
C ASP A 178 10.98 1.96 14.96
N ALA A 179 10.80 0.95 14.09
CA ALA A 179 10.01 1.03 12.85
C ALA A 179 8.68 0.27 12.96
#